data_AF-A0A6P2MSZ3-F1
#
_entry.id   AF-A0A6P2MSZ3-F1
#
_cell.length_a   1.000
_cell.length_b   1.000
_cell.length_c   1.000
_cell.angle_alpha   90.00
_cell.angle_beta   90.00
_cell.angle_gamma   90.00
#
_symmetry.space_group_name_H-M   'P 1'
#
loop_
_entity.id
_entity.type
_entity.pdbx_description
1 polymer ?
#
loop_
_entity_poly.entity_id
_entity_poly.type
_entity_poly.pdbx_seq_one_letter_code
_entity_poly.pdbx_strand_id
1 'polypeptide(L)'
;MKHFISSASIAAMIACAFALAACANEPVYPLPPDVAGHDTQASQTAQTAQAAPPVVGGDRDAHGCIGSAGYAWCERTQQCERPWELAKAQGFANSALGYDQFCRSGSSK
;
A
#
# COMPACT_ATOMS: atom_id res chain seq x y z
N MET A 1 -31.16 -30.62 -27.10
CA MET A 1 -31.74 -31.58 -26.13
C MET A 1 -31.00 -32.90 -26.25
N LYS A 2 -30.64 -33.48 -25.09
CA LYS A 2 -29.99 -34.78 -24.83
C LYS A 2 -28.46 -34.86 -25.01
N HIS A 3 -27.77 -34.53 -23.91
CA HIS A 3 -26.47 -35.08 -23.53
C HIS A 3 -26.61 -36.58 -23.23
N PHE A 4 -25.70 -37.42 -23.75
CA PHE A 4 -25.57 -38.82 -23.34
C PHE A 4 -24.38 -38.95 -22.38
N ILE A 5 -24.74 -39.22 -21.13
CA ILE A 5 -23.87 -39.38 -19.96
C ILE A 5 -23.51 -40.86 -19.90
N SER A 6 -22.22 -41.19 -19.96
CA SER A 6 -21.74 -42.54 -19.68
C SER A 6 -21.47 -42.63 -18.18
N SER A 7 -22.35 -43.35 -17.48
CA SER A 7 -22.28 -43.63 -16.05
C SER A 7 -21.51 -44.93 -15.83
N ALA A 8 -20.44 -44.90 -15.03
CA ALA A 8 -20.21 -45.80 -13.89
C ALA A 8 -18.88 -45.51 -13.19
N SER A 9 -18.97 -45.16 -11.90
CA SER A 9 -18.11 -45.56 -10.77
C SER A 9 -16.60 -45.35 -10.92
N ILE A 10 -15.95 -44.53 -10.10
CA ILE A 10 -15.56 -44.92 -8.73
C ILE A 10 -15.63 -43.70 -7.80
N ALA A 11 -16.47 -43.82 -6.78
CA ALA A 11 -16.37 -43.02 -5.57
C ALA A 11 -15.18 -43.53 -4.73
N ALA A 12 -14.23 -42.65 -4.45
CA ALA A 12 -13.30 -42.73 -3.31
C ALA A 12 -12.80 -41.30 -3.09
N MET A 13 -13.52 -40.47 -2.32
CA MET A 13 -13.25 -40.27 -0.90
C MET A 13 -11.76 -40.12 -0.60
N ILE A 14 -11.18 -38.95 -0.87
CA ILE A 14 -10.13 -38.40 -0.02
C ILE A 14 -10.52 -36.96 0.27
N ALA A 15 -11.31 -36.79 1.33
CA ALA A 15 -11.41 -35.55 2.07
C ALA A 15 -10.02 -35.25 2.64
N CYS A 16 -9.16 -34.59 1.86
CA CYS A 16 -8.03 -33.87 2.45
C CYS A 16 -8.63 -32.67 3.17
N ALA A 17 -8.94 -32.89 4.45
CA ALA A 17 -9.11 -31.84 5.43
C ALA A 17 -7.88 -30.94 5.35
N PHE A 18 -8.00 -29.80 4.66
CA PHE A 18 -7.08 -28.70 4.86
C PHE A 18 -7.34 -28.23 6.28
N ALA A 19 -6.58 -28.81 7.21
CA ALA A 19 -6.47 -28.35 8.57
C ALA A 19 -6.15 -26.86 8.49
N LEU A 20 -7.14 -26.03 8.83
CA LEU A 20 -6.92 -24.66 9.25
C LEU A 20 -6.05 -24.77 10.50
N ALA A 21 -4.74 -24.79 10.29
CA ALA A 21 -3.77 -24.54 11.32
C ALA A 21 -3.99 -23.09 11.76
N ALA A 22 -4.91 -22.92 12.69
CA ALA A 22 -4.95 -21.78 13.57
C ALA A 22 -3.63 -21.81 14.34
N CYS A 23 -2.61 -21.11 13.83
CA CYS A 23 -1.61 -20.54 14.71
C CYS A 23 -2.32 -19.44 15.50
N ALA A 24 -3.03 -19.86 16.55
CA ALA A 24 -3.14 -19.06 17.75
C ALA A 24 -1.71 -18.85 18.25
N ASN A 25 -1.05 -17.81 17.75
CA ASN A 25 0.05 -17.21 18.48
C ASN A 25 -0.58 -16.37 19.57
N GLU A 26 -1.04 -17.03 20.64
CA GLU A 26 -1.27 -16.34 21.91
C GLU A 26 0.11 -16.03 22.49
N PRO A 27 0.53 -14.76 22.60
CA PRO A 27 1.67 -14.44 23.44
C PRO A 27 1.23 -14.65 24.89
N VAL A 28 1.58 -15.81 25.44
CA VAL A 28 1.55 -16.06 26.89
C VAL A 28 2.58 -15.13 27.54
N TYR A 29 2.11 -14.00 28.06
CA TYR A 29 2.88 -13.15 28.95
C TYR A 29 2.84 -13.74 30.37
N PRO A 30 3.99 -13.95 31.03
CA PRO A 30 4.16 -13.50 32.39
C PRO A 30 4.53 -12.00 32.35
N LEU A 31 3.65 -11.16 32.89
CA LEU A 31 3.93 -9.73 33.11
C LEU A 31 5.10 -9.60 34.09
N PRO A 32 6.20 -8.91 33.75
CA PRO A 32 7.21 -8.51 34.73
C PRO A 32 6.63 -7.46 35.70
N PRO A 33 7.00 -7.49 37.00
CA PRO A 33 6.46 -6.57 38.01
C PRO A 33 6.96 -5.12 37.92
N ASP A 34 7.74 -4.74 36.91
CA ASP A 34 8.29 -3.39 36.79
C ASP A 34 7.71 -2.63 35.59
N VAL A 35 6.38 -2.45 35.61
CA VAL A 35 5.73 -1.37 34.84
C VAL A 35 5.89 -0.03 35.56
N ALA A 36 7.14 0.32 35.89
CA ALA A 36 7.50 1.72 35.98
C ALA A 36 7.58 2.23 34.53
N GLY A 37 6.72 3.17 34.17
CA GLY A 37 6.77 3.82 32.87
C GLY A 37 8.12 4.49 32.70
N HIS A 38 8.96 3.93 31.84
CA HIS A 38 10.14 4.60 31.33
C HIS A 38 9.84 4.95 29.87
N ASP A 39 9.46 6.21 29.70
CA ASP A 39 9.24 6.86 28.42
C ASP A 39 10.39 6.54 27.48
N THR A 40 10.09 5.94 26.32
CA THR A 40 11.07 5.89 25.23
C THR A 40 11.14 7.29 24.60
N GLN A 41 11.73 8.23 25.34
CA GLN A 41 12.33 9.44 24.81
C GLN A 41 13.81 9.16 24.54
N ALA A 42 14.06 8.42 23.45
CA ALA A 42 15.37 8.40 22.81
C ALA A 42 15.21 8.64 21.30
N SER A 43 14.40 9.64 20.96
CA SER A 43 14.42 10.37 19.67
C SER A 43 13.78 11.76 19.82
N GLN A 44 13.83 12.32 21.03
CA GLN A 44 13.30 13.66 21.35
C GLN A 44 14.38 14.60 21.91
N THR A 45 15.65 14.38 21.57
CA THR A 45 16.73 15.35 21.82
C THR A 45 16.95 16.33 20.67
N ALA A 46 16.08 16.33 19.65
CA ALA A 46 16.02 17.37 18.61
C ALA A 46 14.74 18.23 18.66
N GLN A 47 13.93 18.09 19.70
CA GLN A 47 12.68 18.85 19.87
C GLN A 47 12.85 19.91 20.95
N THR A 48 13.72 20.88 20.68
CA THR A 48 13.68 22.21 21.31
C THR A 48 14.40 23.29 20.49
N ALA A 49 14.47 23.12 19.16
CA ALA A 49 14.44 24.30 18.30
C ALA A 49 12.95 24.65 18.18
N GLN A 50 12.55 25.85 18.58
CA GLN A 50 11.19 26.35 18.33
C GLN A 50 10.83 26.02 16.88
N ALA A 51 9.87 25.11 16.68
CA ALA A 51 9.54 24.64 15.35
C ALA A 51 8.96 25.84 14.61
N ALA A 52 9.78 26.45 13.74
CA ALA A 52 9.28 27.38 12.76
C ALA A 52 8.10 26.69 12.06
N PRO A 53 7.01 27.42 11.76
CA PRO A 53 5.88 26.83 11.08
C PRO A 53 6.37 26.05 9.84
N PRO A 54 5.82 24.85 9.59
CA PRO A 54 6.26 24.02 8.47
C PRO A 54 6.21 24.85 7.18
N VAL A 55 7.32 24.86 6.45
CA VAL A 55 7.40 25.59 5.18
C VAL A 55 6.49 24.90 4.18
N VAL A 56 5.47 25.62 3.69
CA VAL A 56 4.58 25.12 2.64
C VAL A 56 5.41 24.79 1.39
N GLY A 57 5.28 23.57 0.90
CA GLY A 57 6.05 23.08 -0.25
C GLY A 57 7.51 22.76 0.04
N GLY A 58 7.89 22.58 1.31
CA GLY A 58 9.23 22.12 1.70
C GLY A 58 9.53 20.65 1.36
N ASP A 59 8.53 19.91 0.88
CA ASP A 59 8.54 18.47 0.62
C ASP A 59 8.66 18.12 -0.88
N ARG A 60 9.43 18.92 -1.62
CA ARG A 60 9.70 18.65 -3.04
C ARG A 60 10.56 17.39 -3.21
N ASP A 61 10.18 16.54 -4.16
CA ASP A 61 10.97 15.37 -4.57
C ASP A 61 12.08 15.74 -5.59
N ALA A 62 12.77 14.74 -6.13
CA ALA A 62 13.86 14.92 -7.10
C ALA A 62 13.40 15.57 -8.43
N HIS A 63 12.11 15.49 -8.75
CA HIS A 63 11.49 16.13 -9.91
C HIS A 63 10.87 17.50 -9.57
N GLY A 64 10.94 17.91 -8.29
CA GLY A 64 10.34 19.14 -7.80
C GLY A 64 8.84 19.03 -7.49
N CYS A 65 8.27 17.82 -7.50
CA CYS A 65 6.87 17.60 -7.19
C CYS A 65 6.62 17.72 -5.69
N ILE A 66 5.56 18.42 -5.31
CA ILE A 66 5.15 18.62 -3.91
C ILE A 66 4.14 17.55 -3.55
N GLY A 67 4.59 16.50 -2.86
CA GLY A 67 3.74 15.36 -2.49
C GLY A 67 2.57 15.75 -1.58
N SER A 68 2.78 16.68 -0.65
CA SER A 68 1.77 17.22 0.26
C SER A 68 0.65 17.98 -0.45
N ALA A 69 0.92 18.54 -1.63
CA ALA A 69 -0.08 19.16 -2.51
C ALA A 69 -0.76 18.12 -3.43
N GLY A 70 -0.32 16.86 -3.38
CA GLY A 70 -0.82 15.73 -4.15
C GLY A 70 -0.28 15.65 -5.57
N TYR A 71 0.89 16.23 -5.81
CA TYR A 71 1.59 16.08 -7.08
C TYR A 71 2.49 14.85 -7.08
N ALA A 72 2.50 14.13 -8.19
CA ALA A 72 3.40 13.01 -8.47
C ALA A 72 4.02 13.20 -9.86
N TRP A 73 5.27 12.74 -10.03
CA TRP A 73 5.95 12.80 -11.32
C TRP A 73 5.38 11.79 -12.31
N CYS A 74 5.09 12.24 -13.53
CA CYS A 74 4.64 11.39 -14.62
C CYS A 74 5.68 11.39 -15.76
N GLU A 75 6.35 10.25 -15.99
CA GLU A 75 7.36 10.15 -17.06
C GLU A 75 6.76 10.43 -18.45
N ARG A 76 5.53 10.00 -18.71
CA ARG A 76 4.85 10.25 -19.99
C ARG A 76 4.65 11.73 -20.28
N THR A 77 4.20 12.54 -19.31
CA THR A 77 3.93 13.97 -19.52
C THR A 77 5.14 14.85 -19.19
N GLN A 78 6.15 14.28 -18.52
CA GLN A 78 7.31 15.00 -17.99
C GLN A 78 6.89 16.16 -17.07
N GLN A 79 5.83 15.95 -16.29
CA GLN A 79 5.25 16.95 -15.40
C GLN A 79 4.83 16.35 -14.06
N CYS A 80 4.70 17.22 -13.07
CA CYS A 80 4.07 16.91 -11.80
C CYS A 80 2.55 16.98 -11.98
N GLU A 81 1.91 15.83 -11.93
CA GLU A 81 0.47 15.67 -12.17
C GLU A 81 -0.25 15.31 -10.87
N ARG A 82 -1.53 15.66 -10.76
CA ARG A 82 -2.38 15.15 -9.67
C ARG A 82 -3.07 13.88 -10.14
N PRO A 83 -2.77 12.69 -9.58
CA PRO A 83 -3.23 11.42 -10.13
C PRO A 83 -4.74 11.33 -10.37
N TRP A 84 -5.55 11.94 -9.52
CA TRP A 84 -7.01 11.90 -9.63
C TRP A 84 -7.59 12.84 -10.70
N GLU A 85 -6.96 13.99 -10.94
CA GLU A 85 -7.36 14.90 -12.01
C GLU A 85 -6.98 14.30 -13.36
N LEU A 86 -5.77 13.75 -13.43
CA LEU A 86 -5.27 13.08 -14.62
C LEU A 86 -6.11 11.82 -14.94
N ALA A 87 -6.44 11.01 -13.93
CA ALA A 87 -7.33 9.85 -14.08
C ALA A 87 -8.68 10.24 -14.68
N LYS A 88 -9.30 11.30 -14.16
CA LYS A 88 -10.56 11.83 -14.67
C LYS A 88 -10.43 12.33 -16.11
N ALA A 89 -9.34 13.05 -16.44
CA ALA A 89 -9.13 13.62 -17.77
C ALA A 89 -8.81 12.56 -18.84
N GLN A 90 -8.05 11.53 -18.47
CA GLN A 90 -7.54 10.50 -19.38
C GLN A 90 -8.38 9.22 -19.37
N GLY A 91 -9.37 9.11 -18.48
CA GLY A 91 -10.32 8.00 -18.46
C GLY A 91 -9.75 6.69 -17.92
N PHE A 92 -8.79 6.74 -16.98
CA PHE A 92 -8.27 5.55 -16.30
C PHE A 92 -8.70 5.51 -14.82
N ALA A 93 -8.49 4.36 -14.17
CA ALA A 93 -8.87 4.16 -12.77
C ALA A 93 -8.09 5.12 -11.84
N ASN A 94 -8.81 5.90 -11.02
CA ASN A 94 -8.21 6.71 -9.96
C ASN A 94 -7.58 5.83 -8.87
N SER A 95 -6.37 5.35 -9.14
CA SER A 95 -5.62 4.40 -8.34
C SER A 95 -4.12 4.56 -8.63
N ALA A 96 -3.27 4.19 -7.67
CA ALA A 96 -1.82 4.23 -7.86
C ALA A 96 -1.37 3.39 -9.07
N LEU A 97 -1.94 2.19 -9.22
CA LEU A 97 -1.62 1.30 -10.35
C LEU A 97 -2.06 1.88 -11.71
N GLY A 98 -3.24 2.50 -11.77
CA GLY A 98 -3.71 3.16 -12.99
C GLY A 98 -2.81 4.34 -13.40
N TYR A 99 -2.39 5.15 -12.42
CA TYR A 99 -1.46 6.26 -12.63
C TYR A 99 -0.09 5.76 -13.10
N ASP A 100 0.49 4.78 -12.41
CA ASP A 100 1.76 4.16 -12.78
C ASP A 100 1.76 3.63 -14.21
N GLN A 101 0.70 2.91 -14.59
CA GLN A 101 0.54 2.39 -15.94
C GLN A 101 0.46 3.53 -16.95
N PHE A 102 -0.38 4.54 -16.70
CA PHE A 102 -0.50 5.70 -17.59
C PHE A 102 0.86 6.40 -17.76
N CYS A 103 1.58 6.64 -16.67
CA CYS A 103 2.82 7.40 -16.69
C CYS A 103 4.00 6.62 -17.26
N ARG A 104 4.08 5.29 -17.12
CA ARG A 104 5.14 4.46 -17.73
C ARG A 104 4.94 4.21 -19.23
N SER A 105 3.70 4.27 -19.71
CA SER A 105 3.34 3.92 -21.09
C SER A 105 3.76 4.97 -22.14
N GLY A 106 4.42 6.06 -21.75
CA GLY A 106 4.84 7.15 -22.65
C GLY A 106 6.28 7.07 -23.14
N SER A 107 7.11 6.19 -22.57
CA SER A 107 8.57 6.17 -22.79
C SER A 107 9.00 5.52 -24.12
N SER A 108 8.14 5.50 -25.14
CA SER A 108 8.52 5.05 -26.49
C SER A 108 9.30 6.16 -27.19
N LYS A 109 10.60 5.91 -27.28
CA LYS A 109 11.66 6.71 -27.89
C LYS A 109 11.46 6.96 -29.38
#